data_AF-A0A843UE27-F1
#
_entry.id   AF-A0A843UE27-F1
#
_cell.length_a   1.000
_cell.length_b   1.000
_cell.length_c   1.000
_cell.angle_alpha   90.00
_cell.angle_beta   90.00
_cell.angle_gamma   90.00
#
_symmetry.space_group_name_H-M   'P 1'
#
loop_
_entity.id
_entity.type
_entity.pdbx_description
1 polymer ?
#
loop_
_entity_poly.entity_id
_entity_poly.type
_entity_poly.pdbx_seq_one_letter_code
_entity_poly.pdbx_strand_id
1 'polypeptide(L)'
;MYTEKDAVDCPEWIVPFHVFKSLAEEYDLELVFVKNFHEFVDDFLKRPEFVELMRRHGALGDGNQDRSTLSSDEWEAAYLYLAYVLRKRGHADSSTRNNRANRGQTQITKGDIMYI
;
A
#
# COMPACT_ATOMS: atom_id res chain seq x y z
N MET A 1 -11.82 14.50 -17.30
CA MET A 1 -11.15 13.30 -17.83
C MET A 1 -9.70 13.46 -17.46
N TYR A 2 -9.24 12.74 -16.43
CA TYR A 2 -7.84 12.76 -15.99
C TYR A 2 -7.13 11.65 -16.76
N THR A 3 -6.10 11.99 -17.53
CA THR A 3 -5.28 11.01 -18.27
C THR A 3 -3.86 11.12 -17.75
N GLU A 4 -3.38 10.09 -17.07
CA GLU A 4 -1.96 9.93 -16.77
C GLU A 4 -1.27 9.50 -18.07
N LYS A 5 -0.57 10.44 -18.72
CA LYS A 5 -0.15 10.34 -20.14
C LYS A 5 0.74 9.13 -20.49
N ASP A 6 1.27 8.43 -19.48
CA ASP A 6 2.24 7.35 -19.65
C ASP A 6 1.85 6.04 -18.94
N ALA A 7 0.74 5.98 -18.21
CA ALA A 7 0.43 4.80 -17.39
C ALA A 7 -0.38 3.76 -18.16
N VAL A 8 -1.56 4.09 -18.69
CA VAL A 8 -2.35 3.23 -19.60
C VAL A 8 -3.59 3.99 -20.10
N ASP A 9 -4.02 3.77 -21.35
CA ASP A 9 -5.35 4.19 -21.83
C ASP A 9 -6.37 3.05 -21.58
N CYS A 10 -6.71 2.85 -20.30
CA CYS A 10 -7.66 1.83 -19.86
C CYS A 10 -8.89 2.47 -19.22
N PRO A 11 -10.11 1.93 -19.45
CA PRO A 11 -11.28 2.37 -18.71
C PRO A 11 -11.15 1.98 -17.23
N GLU A 12 -11.29 2.97 -16.35
CA GLU A 12 -11.33 2.80 -14.90
C GLU A 12 -12.75 3.06 -14.37
N TRP A 13 -13.11 2.37 -13.28
CA TRP A 13 -14.42 2.52 -12.63
C TRP A 13 -14.27 3.08 -11.22
N ILE A 14 -15.18 3.96 -10.84
CA ILE A 14 -15.27 4.45 -9.47
C ILE A 14 -15.65 3.30 -8.54
N VAL A 15 -14.89 3.13 -7.47
CA VAL A 15 -15.16 2.17 -6.40
C VAL A 15 -15.62 2.92 -5.16
N PRO A 16 -16.94 2.95 -4.86
CA PRO A 16 -17.42 3.46 -3.58
C PRO A 16 -16.91 2.53 -2.48
N PHE A 17 -15.94 2.99 -1.69
CA PHE A 17 -15.20 2.12 -0.78
C PHE A 17 -16.08 1.43 0.27
N HIS A 18 -17.17 2.08 0.68
CA HIS A 18 -18.15 1.48 1.59
C HIS A 18 -18.82 0.24 0.98
N VAL A 19 -19.18 0.28 -0.31
CA VAL A 19 -19.75 -0.86 -1.03
C VAL A 19 -18.69 -1.95 -1.19
N PHE A 20 -17.47 -1.58 -1.57
CA PHE A 20 -16.36 -2.52 -1.67
C PHE A 20 -16.09 -3.25 -0.36
N LYS A 21 -16.11 -2.53 0.77
CA LYS A 21 -15.96 -3.11 2.10
C LYS A 21 -17.09 -4.10 2.40
N SER A 22 -18.35 -3.73 2.16
CA SER A 22 -19.49 -4.64 2.38
C SER A 22 -19.38 -5.90 1.53
N LEU A 23 -19.01 -5.78 0.25
CA LEU A 23 -18.77 -6.93 -0.62
C LEU A 23 -17.64 -7.82 -0.06
N ALA A 24 -16.54 -7.24 0.41
CA ALA A 24 -15.46 -8.02 1.00
C ALA A 24 -15.92 -8.81 2.25
N GLU A 25 -16.73 -8.19 3.10
CA GLU A 25 -17.27 -8.82 4.32
C GLU A 25 -18.18 -10.02 4.00
N GLU A 26 -18.93 -10.00 2.89
CA GLU A 26 -19.74 -11.14 2.43
C GLU A 26 -18.90 -12.37 2.08
N TYR A 27 -17.63 -12.19 1.70
CA TYR A 27 -16.70 -13.27 1.37
C TYR A 27 -15.73 -13.61 2.51
N ASP A 28 -16.10 -13.30 3.76
CA ASP A 28 -15.28 -13.55 4.94
C ASP A 28 -13.92 -12.81 4.89
N LEU A 29 -13.84 -11.67 4.19
CA LEU A 29 -12.68 -10.80 4.20
C LEU A 29 -12.92 -9.63 5.17
N GLU A 30 -12.01 -9.47 6.11
CA GLU A 30 -12.05 -8.38 7.08
C GLU A 30 -11.08 -7.28 6.67
N LEU A 31 -11.59 -6.06 6.57
CA LEU A 31 -10.75 -4.88 6.37
C LEU A 31 -9.95 -4.59 7.63
N VAL A 32 -8.62 -4.74 7.54
CA VAL A 32 -7.70 -4.46 8.65
C VAL A 32 -7.07 -3.08 8.53
N PHE A 33 -6.89 -2.60 7.30
CA PHE A 33 -6.22 -1.34 7.05
C PHE A 33 -6.81 -0.64 5.83
N VAL A 34 -6.96 0.68 5.94
CA VAL A 34 -7.21 1.58 4.81
C VAL A 34 -6.61 2.95 5.12
N LYS A 35 -5.79 3.51 4.22
CA LYS A 35 -5.28 4.89 4.31
C LYS A 35 -5.16 5.51 2.92
N ASN A 36 -5.38 6.82 2.83
CA ASN A 36 -5.01 7.59 1.65
C ASN A 36 -3.48 7.56 1.47
N PHE A 37 -2.98 7.67 0.24
CA PHE A 37 -1.54 7.65 -0.01
C PHE A 37 -0.78 8.79 0.68
N HIS A 38 -1.37 9.97 0.85
CA HIS A 38 -0.73 11.07 1.59
C HIS A 38 -0.46 10.67 3.04
N GLU A 39 -1.48 10.14 3.71
CA GLU A 39 -1.38 9.67 5.09
C GLU A 39 -0.45 8.46 5.21
N PHE A 40 -0.54 7.53 4.25
CA PHE A 40 0.31 6.35 4.20
C PHE A 40 1.79 6.72 4.08
N VAL A 41 2.13 7.62 3.16
CA VAL A 41 3.52 8.06 2.96
C VAL A 41 4.01 8.85 4.17
N ASP A 42 3.21 9.77 4.72
CA ASP A 42 3.60 10.53 5.93
C ASP A 42 3.91 9.61 7.12
N ASP A 43 3.06 8.61 7.37
CA ASP A 43 3.26 7.68 8.48
C ASP A 43 4.49 6.78 8.28
N PHE A 44 4.72 6.31 7.06
CA PHE A 44 5.83 5.39 6.78
C PHE A 44 7.17 6.13 6.62
N LEU A 45 7.17 7.41 6.25
CA LEU A 45 8.38 8.24 6.24
C LEU A 45 8.87 8.65 7.63
N LYS A 46 8.05 8.50 8.69
CA LYS A 46 8.51 8.66 10.08
C LYS A 46 9.47 7.54 10.51
N ARG A 47 9.56 6.44 9.76
CA ARG A 47 10.37 5.27 10.08
C ARG A 47 11.66 5.26 9.26
N PRO A 48 12.85 5.29 9.90
CA PRO A 48 14.12 5.45 9.20
C PRO A 48 14.43 4.31 8.22
N GLU A 49 13.97 3.08 8.48
CA GLU A 49 14.15 1.95 7.58
C GLU A 49 13.45 2.13 6.23
N PHE A 50 12.29 2.80 6.21
CA PHE A 50 11.52 3.01 4.99
C PHE A 50 11.99 4.24 4.23
N VAL A 51 12.46 5.27 4.94
CA VAL A 51 13.10 6.44 4.33
C VAL A 51 14.31 6.01 3.49
N GLU A 52 15.18 5.15 4.05
CA GLU A 52 16.37 4.69 3.34
C GLU A 52 16.03 3.82 2.11
N LEU A 53 14.98 3.01 2.21
CA LEU A 53 14.47 2.26 1.07
C LEU A 53 13.94 3.20 -0.03
N MET A 54 13.11 4.18 0.33
CA MET A 54 12.51 5.13 -0.61
C MET A 54 13.55 6.03 -1.28
N ARG A 55 14.63 6.41 -0.59
CA ARG A 55 15.78 7.10 -1.18
C ARG A 55 16.50 6.23 -2.21
N ARG A 56 16.78 4.96 -1.88
CA ARG A 56 17.42 4.03 -2.82
C ARG A 56 16.56 3.76 -4.06
N HIS A 57 15.25 3.81 -3.92
CA HIS A 57 14.30 3.73 -5.04
C HIS A 57 14.12 5.05 -5.79
N GLY A 58 14.78 6.13 -5.37
CA GLY A 58 14.72 7.44 -6.02
C GLY A 58 13.43 8.23 -5.80
N ALA A 59 12.50 7.73 -4.96
CA ALA A 59 11.20 8.36 -4.71
C ALA A 59 11.29 9.62 -3.82
N LEU A 60 12.38 9.75 -3.05
CA LEU A 60 12.65 10.92 -2.19
C LEU A 60 13.81 11.79 -2.70
N GLY A 61 14.31 11.52 -3.91
CA GLY A 61 15.53 12.15 -4.43
C GLY A 61 16.82 11.53 -3.88
N ASP A 62 17.95 12.10 -4.31
CA ASP A 62 19.31 11.61 -4.00
C ASP A 62 19.80 11.98 -2.59
N GLY A 63 18.95 12.60 -1.77
CA GLY A 63 19.27 13.01 -0.40
C GLY A 63 20.22 14.22 -0.31
N ASN A 64 20.61 14.81 -1.44
CA ASN A 64 21.52 15.97 -1.49
C ASN A 64 20.78 17.29 -1.76
N GLN A 65 19.56 17.19 -2.30
CA GLN A 65 18.59 18.27 -2.38
C GLN A 65 17.37 17.80 -1.58
N ASP A 66 16.92 18.54 -0.56
CA ASP A 66 15.77 18.24 0.32
C ASP A 66 14.41 18.25 -0.43
N ARG A 67 14.38 17.76 -1.68
CA ARG A 67 13.24 17.85 -2.58
C ARG A 67 12.84 16.46 -3.01
N SER A 68 11.61 16.07 -2.68
CA SER A 68 10.96 14.88 -3.24
C SER A 68 11.04 14.92 -4.77
N THR A 69 11.26 13.77 -5.40
CA THR A 69 11.21 13.67 -6.87
C THR A 69 9.79 13.82 -7.41
N LEU A 70 8.79 13.62 -6.55
CA LEU A 70 7.40 13.94 -6.85
C LEU A 70 7.20 15.46 -6.91
N SER A 71 6.74 15.92 -8.07
CA SER A 71 6.20 17.26 -8.29
C SER A 71 4.88 17.47 -7.54
N SER A 72 4.45 18.72 -7.42
CA SER A 72 3.17 19.05 -6.77
C SER A 72 1.99 18.35 -7.45
N ASP A 73 2.00 18.27 -8.79
CA ASP A 73 0.91 17.67 -9.55
C ASP A 73 0.87 16.15 -9.37
N GLU A 74 2.04 15.51 -9.31
CA GLU A 74 2.15 14.07 -9.02
C GLU A 74 1.71 13.75 -7.58
N TRP A 75 2.01 14.65 -6.64
CA TRP A 75 1.55 14.52 -5.26
C TRP A 75 0.03 14.64 -5.15
N GLU A 76 -0.58 15.61 -5.84
CA GLU A 76 -2.05 15.74 -5.89
C GLU A 76 -2.69 14.53 -6.58
N ALA A 77 -2.09 13.99 -7.64
CA ALA A 77 -2.56 12.77 -8.28
C ALA A 77 -2.51 11.56 -7.34
N ALA A 78 -1.48 11.45 -6.50
CA ALA A 78 -1.37 10.40 -5.49
C ALA A 78 -2.57 10.40 -4.51
N TYR A 79 -3.22 11.54 -4.27
CA TYR A 79 -4.41 11.63 -3.42
C TYR A 79 -5.60 10.81 -3.94
N LEU A 80 -5.65 10.51 -5.25
CA LEU A 80 -6.68 9.66 -5.84
C LEU A 80 -6.55 8.19 -5.41
N TYR A 81 -5.38 7.79 -4.91
CA TYR A 81 -5.07 6.42 -4.56
C TYR A 81 -5.12 6.19 -3.04
N LEU A 82 -5.50 4.97 -2.66
CA LEU A 82 -5.55 4.50 -1.28
C LEU A 82 -4.91 3.12 -1.18
N ALA A 83 -4.29 2.84 -0.03
CA ALA A 83 -3.77 1.53 0.32
C ALA A 83 -4.75 0.83 1.26
N TYR A 84 -5.02 -0.46 1.02
CA TYR A 84 -5.89 -1.25 1.90
C TYR A 84 -5.37 -2.68 2.08
N VAL A 85 -5.69 -3.28 3.23
CA VAL A 85 -5.35 -4.69 3.53
C VAL A 85 -6.58 -5.42 4.02
N LEU A 86 -6.86 -6.55 3.39
CA LEU A 86 -7.93 -7.48 3.76
C LEU A 86 -7.33 -8.76 4.36
N ARG A 87 -7.90 -9.24 5.46
CA ARG A 87 -7.56 -10.51 6.10
C ARG A 87 -8.70 -11.50 5.91
N LYS A 88 -8.39 -12.70 5.41
CA LYS A 88 -9.36 -13.79 5.33
C LYS A 88 -9.69 -14.36 6.72
N ARG A 89 -10.97 -14.42 7.08
CA ARG A 89 -11.46 -15.04 8.32
C ARG A 89 -11.34 -16.57 8.23
N GLY A 90 -11.08 -17.22 9.36
CA GLY A 90 -11.07 -18.68 9.48
C GLY A 90 -9.79 -19.40 9.02
N HIS A 91 -8.78 -18.71 8.47
CA HIS A 91 -7.44 -19.30 8.39
C HIS A 91 -6.85 -19.24 9.80
N ALA A 92 -6.95 -20.35 10.56
CA ALA A 92 -6.20 -20.51 11.79
C ALA A 92 -4.76 -20.08 11.54
N ASP A 93 -4.21 -19.22 12.40
CA ASP A 93 -2.80 -18.86 12.39
C ASP A 93 -2.02 -20.17 12.35
N SER A 94 -1.55 -20.58 11.17
CA SER A 94 -0.73 -21.77 11.02
C SER A 94 0.68 -21.39 11.46
N SER A 95 0.83 -21.03 12.73
CA SER A 95 2.09 -20.73 13.38
C SER A 95 2.99 -21.97 13.55
N THR A 96 2.68 -23.07 12.85
CA THR A 96 3.54 -24.26 12.80
C THR A 96 3.37 -25.02 11.48
N ARG A 97 3.73 -24.42 10.35
CA ARG A 97 4.11 -25.20 9.17
C ARG A 97 5.57 -24.94 8.85
N ASN A 98 6.41 -25.69 9.55
CA ASN A 98 7.78 -26.01 9.14
C ASN A 98 7.74 -26.45 7.67
N ASN A 99 8.15 -25.60 6.73
CA ASN A 99 8.65 -26.09 5.46
C ASN A 99 9.56 -25.08 4.77
N ARG A 100 10.83 -25.46 4.70
CA ARG A 100 11.81 -25.00 3.72
C ARG A 100 11.19 -25.05 2.33
N ALA A 101 10.77 -23.91 1.79
CA ALA A 101 10.58 -23.75 0.37
C ALA A 101 10.86 -22.30 0.01
N ASN A 102 12.01 -22.12 -0.60
CA ASN A 102 12.50 -20.91 -1.24
C ASN A 102 11.47 -20.40 -2.26
N ARG A 103 10.60 -19.45 -1.86
CA ARG A 103 9.79 -18.61 -2.75
C ARG A 103 9.77 -17.21 -2.14
N GLY A 104 10.05 -16.20 -2.98
CA GLY A 104 10.22 -14.80 -2.59
C GLY A 104 9.20 -14.36 -1.55
N GLN A 105 9.70 -13.84 -0.42
CA GLN A 105 8.90 -13.45 0.73
C GLN A 105 8.05 -12.22 0.40
N THR A 106 6.84 -12.45 -0.11
CA THR A 106 5.72 -11.48 -0.01
C THR A 106 4.76 -11.94 1.08
N GLN A 107 5.29 -12.49 2.17
CA GLN A 107 4.49 -12.99 3.29
C GLN A 107 4.40 -11.91 4.35
N ILE A 108 3.40 -11.03 4.22
CA ILE A 108 3.04 -10.05 5.24
C ILE A 108 2.59 -10.84 6.48
N THR A 109 3.39 -10.79 7.54
CA THR A 109 3.11 -11.48 8.80
C THR A 109 2.13 -10.68 9.64
N LYS A 110 1.52 -11.32 10.65
CA LYS A 110 0.65 -10.63 11.61
C LYS A 110 1.37 -9.46 12.27
N GLY A 111 2.68 -9.60 12.57
CA GLY A 111 3.50 -8.50 13.07
C GLY A 111 3.53 -7.32 12.11
N ASP A 112 3.70 -7.56 10.80
CA ASP A 112 3.72 -6.50 9.79
C ASP A 112 2.38 -5.76 9.67
N ILE A 113 1.26 -6.44 9.99
CA ILE A 113 -0.09 -5.86 10.06
C ILE A 113 -0.31 -5.09 11.38
N MET A 114 0.33 -5.51 12.48
CA MET A 114 0.20 -4.86 13.80
C MET A 114 0.97 -3.53 13.90
N TYR A 115 1.75 -3.18 12.87
CA TYR A 115 2.51 -1.92 12.79
C TYR A 115 2.00 -0.99 11.66
N ILE A 116 0.77 -1.21 11.16
CA ILE A 116 0.09 -0.35 10.17
C ILE A 116 -1.01 0.48 10.85
#